data_AF-A0A0M3J5D7-F1
#
_entry.id   AF-A0A0M3J5D7-F1
#
_cell.length_a   1.000
_cell.length_b   1.000
_cell.length_c   1.000
_cell.angle_alpha   90.00
_cell.angle_beta   90.00
_cell.angle_gamma   90.00
#
_symmetry.space_group_name_H-M   'P 1'
#
loop_
_entity.id
_entity.type
_entity.pdbx_description
1 polymer ?
#
loop_
_entity_poly.entity_id
_entity_poly.type
_entity_poly.pdbx_seq_one_letter_code
_entity_poly.pdbx_strand_id
1 'polypeptide(L)'
;MSDLSASNDEGITALHNAICAGHYEIVRFLVESAADVNAQDSDGWTPLHCAASCNNLPMVKLLVENGACVFAQTLSDLETPAEKCEEDEDGYEGCQLYLQSAHTNAGLVNEGKVSERLATVNEFLFQVTIHRTFI
;
A
#
# COMPACT_ATOMS: atom_id res chain seq x y z
N MET A 1 -1.29 -4.19 -29.59
CA MET A 1 -1.45 -4.33 -28.13
C MET A 1 -0.07 -4.21 -27.55
N SER A 2 0.21 -3.08 -26.90
CA SER A 2 1.45 -2.87 -26.16
C SER A 2 1.47 -3.81 -24.96
N ASP A 3 2.53 -4.60 -24.84
CA ASP A 3 2.76 -5.47 -23.70
C ASP A 3 3.17 -4.61 -22.50
N LEU A 4 2.18 -4.18 -21.71
CA LEU A 4 2.40 -3.37 -20.51
C LEU A 4 2.92 -4.22 -19.33
N SER A 5 2.98 -5.54 -19.49
CA SER A 5 3.63 -6.47 -18.56
C SER A 5 5.11 -6.67 -18.86
N ALA A 6 5.67 -6.03 -19.89
CA ALA A 6 7.10 -6.08 -20.14
C ALA A 6 7.88 -5.53 -18.94
N SER A 7 8.83 -6.33 -18.45
CA SER A 7 9.77 -5.98 -17.39
C SER A 7 11.21 -6.05 -17.90
N ASN A 8 12.14 -5.41 -17.20
CA ASN A 8 13.57 -5.63 -17.40
C ASN A 8 14.02 -6.96 -16.75
N ASP A 9 15.33 -7.24 -16.79
CA ASP A 9 15.93 -8.45 -16.20
C ASP A 9 15.75 -8.55 -14.67
N GLU A 10 15.42 -7.42 -14.01
CA GLU A 10 15.15 -7.32 -12.58
C GLU A 10 13.64 -7.39 -12.27
N GLY A 11 12.78 -7.68 -13.25
CA GLY A 11 11.32 -7.72 -13.04
C GLY A 11 10.67 -6.33 -12.89
N ILE A 12 11.43 -5.25 -13.03
CA ILE A 12 10.94 -3.88 -12.95
C ILE A 12 10.10 -3.57 -14.20
N THR A 13 8.82 -3.26 -13.97
CA THR A 13 7.88 -2.88 -15.03
C THR A 13 7.86 -1.37 -15.27
N ALA A 14 7.20 -0.93 -16.34
CA ALA A 14 6.94 0.49 -16.59
C ALA A 14 6.17 1.16 -15.42
N LEU A 15 5.31 0.41 -14.73
CA LEU A 15 4.54 0.89 -13.60
C LEU A 15 5.42 1.20 -12.39
N HIS A 16 6.39 0.33 -12.07
CA HIS A 16 7.38 0.58 -11.00
C HIS A 16 8.12 1.89 -11.26
N ASN A 17 8.67 2.06 -12.46
CA ASN A 17 9.41 3.27 -12.84
C ASN A 17 8.55 4.53 -12.76
N ALA A 18 7.30 4.47 -13.22
CA ALA A 18 6.40 5.63 -13.17
C ALA A 18 6.06 6.07 -11.73
N ILE A 19 5.95 5.10 -10.81
CA ILE A 19 5.69 5.35 -9.38
C ILE A 19 6.92 5.96 -8.71
N CYS A 20 8.11 5.37 -8.91
CA CYS A 20 9.36 5.90 -8.37
C CYS A 20 9.67 7.31 -8.90
N ALA A 21 9.28 7.62 -10.13
CA ALA A 21 9.38 8.96 -10.70
C ALA A 21 8.30 9.95 -10.19
N GLY A 22 7.29 9.47 -9.46
CA GLY A 22 6.19 10.29 -8.93
C GLY A 22 5.21 10.79 -10.00
N HIS A 23 5.16 10.16 -11.17
CA HIS A 23 4.36 10.61 -12.31
C HIS A 23 2.93 10.07 -12.28
N TYR A 24 2.08 10.68 -11.44
CA TYR A 24 0.71 10.23 -11.19
C TYR A 24 -0.12 10.01 -12.46
N GLU A 25 -0.09 10.93 -13.43
CA GLU A 25 -0.84 10.82 -14.69
C GLU A 25 -0.40 9.61 -15.53
N ILE A 26 0.91 9.28 -15.51
CA ILE A 26 1.45 8.12 -16.22
C ILE A 26 1.01 6.85 -15.51
N VAL A 27 1.09 6.81 -14.17
CA VAL A 27 0.61 5.68 -13.37
C VAL A 27 -0.87 5.42 -13.64
N ARG A 28 -1.71 6.46 -13.61
CA ARG A 28 -3.14 6.34 -13.91
C ARG A 28 -3.36 5.78 -15.32
N PHE A 29 -2.66 6.31 -16.33
CA PHE A 29 -2.76 5.81 -17.70
C PHE A 29 -2.36 4.34 -17.82
N LEU A 30 -1.29 3.91 -17.15
CA LEU A 30 -0.82 2.52 -17.17
C LEU A 30 -1.82 1.58 -16.50
N VAL A 31 -2.37 1.97 -15.35
CA VAL A 31 -3.37 1.20 -14.60
C VAL A 31 -4.68 1.09 -15.40
N GLU A 32 -5.17 2.20 -15.99
CA GLU A 32 -6.33 2.20 -16.89
C GLU A 32 -6.11 1.34 -18.14
N SER A 33 -4.85 1.20 -18.57
CA SER A 33 -4.46 0.34 -19.68
C SER A 33 -4.26 -1.13 -19.28
N ALA A 34 -4.69 -1.52 -18.08
CA ALA A 34 -4.57 -2.87 -17.52
C ALA A 34 -3.12 -3.36 -17.31
N ALA A 35 -2.21 -2.45 -16.94
CA ALA A 35 -0.91 -2.87 -16.39
C ALA A 35 -1.10 -3.70 -15.11
N ASP A 36 -0.20 -4.66 -14.88
CA ASP A 36 -0.24 -5.49 -13.68
C ASP A 36 0.19 -4.67 -12.44
N VAL A 37 -0.80 -4.31 -11.62
CA VAL A 37 -0.62 -3.56 -10.36
C VAL A 37 0.01 -4.39 -9.25
N ASN A 38 0.11 -5.71 -9.43
CA ASN A 38 0.69 -6.65 -8.48
C ASN A 38 2.00 -7.27 -9.00
N ALA A 39 2.53 -6.76 -10.11
CA ALA A 39 3.80 -7.21 -10.66
C ALA A 39 4.88 -7.15 -9.56
N GLN A 40 5.67 -8.22 -9.44
CA GLN A 40 6.78 -8.28 -8.50
C GLN A 40 8.09 -8.14 -9.25
N ASP A 41 8.97 -7.29 -8.72
CA ASP A 41 10.37 -7.27 -9.14
C ASP A 41 11.17 -8.43 -8.51
N SER A 42 12.47 -8.48 -8.78
CA SER A 42 13.37 -9.53 -8.28
C SER A 42 13.49 -9.58 -6.75
N ASP A 43 13.19 -8.48 -6.07
CA ASP A 43 13.19 -8.39 -4.60
C ASP A 43 11.78 -8.62 -4.02
N GLY A 44 10.80 -8.95 -4.87
CA GLY A 44 9.41 -9.13 -4.48
C GLY A 44 8.65 -7.82 -4.23
N TRP A 45 9.25 -6.67 -4.55
CA TRP A 45 8.57 -5.40 -4.44
C TRP A 45 7.47 -5.31 -5.48
N THR A 46 6.36 -4.74 -5.04
CA THR A 46 5.22 -4.43 -5.91
C THR A 46 5.13 -2.93 -6.14
N PRO A 47 4.36 -2.48 -7.15
CA PRO A 47 4.00 -1.07 -7.31
C PRO A 47 3.56 -0.40 -6.01
N LEU A 48 2.83 -1.13 -5.15
CA LEU A 48 2.35 -0.63 -3.86
C LEU A 48 3.48 -0.44 -2.84
N HIS A 49 4.50 -1.30 -2.82
CA HIS A 49 5.69 -1.10 -1.99
C HIS A 49 6.41 0.20 -2.36
N CYS A 50 6.64 0.44 -3.67
CA CYS A 50 7.27 1.67 -4.15
C CYS A 50 6.46 2.92 -3.79
N ALA A 51 5.14 2.88 -3.94
CA ALA A 51 4.27 4.01 -3.61
C ALA A 51 4.27 4.31 -2.10
N ALA A 52 4.31 3.25 -1.29
CA ALA A 52 4.36 3.35 0.17
C ALA A 52 5.70 3.87 0.68
N SER A 53 6.83 3.41 0.12
CA SER A 53 8.16 3.90 0.47
C SER A 53 8.36 5.37 0.11
N CYS A 54 7.71 5.85 -0.96
CA CYS A 54 7.72 7.27 -1.32
C CYS A 54 6.69 8.12 -0.53
N ASN A 55 5.99 7.54 0.45
CA ASN A 55 4.91 8.14 1.23
C ASN A 55 3.86 8.90 0.37
N ASN A 56 3.56 8.39 -0.82
CA ASN A 56 2.69 9.08 -1.79
C ASN A 56 1.23 8.59 -1.66
N LEU A 57 0.48 9.18 -0.73
CA LEU A 57 -0.89 8.76 -0.41
C LEU A 57 -1.85 8.75 -1.62
N PRO A 58 -1.85 9.77 -2.51
CA PRO A 58 -2.64 9.72 -3.75
C PRO A 58 -2.31 8.51 -4.63
N MET A 59 -1.03 8.14 -4.72
CA MET A 59 -0.58 6.99 -5.51
C MET A 59 -1.02 5.66 -4.87
N VAL A 60 -0.85 5.54 -3.54
CA VAL A 60 -1.29 4.37 -2.76
C VAL A 60 -2.78 4.14 -2.94
N LYS A 61 -3.61 5.18 -2.80
CA LYS A 61 -5.07 5.10 -3.00
C LYS A 61 -5.42 4.61 -4.40
N LEU A 62 -4.80 5.19 -5.43
CA LEU A 62 -5.03 4.80 -6.82
C LEU A 62 -4.75 3.31 -7.03
N LEU A 63 -3.63 2.80 -6.51
CA LEU A 63 -3.25 1.39 -6.66
C LEU A 63 -4.21 0.46 -5.89
N VAL A 64 -4.56 0.79 -4.65
CA VAL A 64 -5.50 0.00 -3.83
C VAL A 64 -6.90 -0.04 -4.44
N GLU A 65 -7.40 1.09 -4.95
CA GLU A 65 -8.68 1.18 -5.67
C GLU A 65 -8.71 0.34 -6.96
N ASN A 66 -7.53 0.09 -7.56
CA ASN A 66 -7.37 -0.75 -8.74
C ASN A 66 -6.94 -2.19 -8.41
N GLY A 67 -7.06 -2.63 -7.15
CA GLY A 67 -6.87 -4.03 -6.78
C GLY A 67 -5.42 -4.43 -6.45
N ALA A 68 -4.56 -3.48 -6.09
CA ALA A 68 -3.25 -3.79 -5.54
C ALA A 68 -3.36 -4.55 -4.20
N CYS A 69 -2.54 -5.58 -4.03
CA CYS A 69 -2.50 -6.42 -2.85
C CYS A 69 -1.77 -5.71 -1.70
N VAL A 70 -2.52 -5.29 -0.68
CA VAL A 70 -1.97 -4.64 0.52
C VAL A 70 -1.15 -5.58 1.41
N PHE A 71 -1.28 -6.90 1.21
CA PHE A 71 -0.58 -7.94 1.98
C PHE A 71 0.60 -8.55 1.20
N ALA A 72 0.98 -7.98 0.06
CA ALA A 72 2.15 -8.46 -0.67
C ALA A 72 3.38 -8.39 0.25
N GLN A 73 4.27 -9.38 0.15
CA GLN A 73 5.48 -9.45 0.96
C GLN A 73 6.70 -9.39 0.04
N THR A 74 7.71 -8.62 0.44
CA THR A 74 9.02 -8.65 -0.20
C THR A 74 9.69 -10.00 -0.01
N LEU A 75 10.62 -10.36 -0.90
CA LEU A 75 11.38 -11.61 -0.79
C LEU A 75 12.55 -11.50 0.18
N SER A 76 13.05 -10.28 0.46
CA SER A 76 14.19 -10.07 1.34
C SER A 76 13.83 -10.29 2.82
N ASP A 77 12.80 -9.61 3.29
CA ASP A 77 12.49 -9.47 4.72
C ASP A 77 11.02 -9.78 5.05
N LEU A 78 10.22 -10.19 4.05
CA LEU A 78 8.78 -10.44 4.17
C LEU A 78 7.97 -9.22 4.62
N GLU A 79 8.51 -8.02 4.36
CA GLU A 79 7.87 -6.76 4.72
C GLU A 79 6.70 -6.48 3.79
N THR A 80 5.65 -5.90 4.36
CA THR A 80 4.46 -5.44 3.64
C THR A 80 4.62 -3.98 3.19
N PRO A 81 3.81 -3.50 2.23
CA PRO A 81 3.86 -2.10 1.82
C PRO A 81 3.67 -1.13 2.99
N ALA A 82 2.84 -1.47 3.98
CA ALA A 82 2.62 -0.63 5.15
C ALA A 82 3.85 -0.50 6.05
N GLU A 83 4.67 -1.56 6.13
CA GLU A 83 5.92 -1.56 6.89
C GLU A 83 7.04 -0.82 6.14
N LYS A 84 6.90 -0.65 4.83
CA LYS A 84 7.82 0.15 3.99
C LYS A 84 7.55 1.64 3.97
N CYS A 85 6.45 2.13 4.55
CA CYS A 85 6.26 3.56 4.70
C CYS A 85 7.40 4.15 5.55
N GLU A 86 8.13 5.12 5.00
CA GLU A 86 9.15 5.84 5.75
C GLU A 86 8.49 6.64 6.89
N GLU A 87 9.00 6.47 8.11
CA GLU A 87 8.64 7.29 9.26
C GLU A 87 9.33 8.65 9.09
N ASP A 88 8.66 9.60 8.43
CA ASP A 88 9.12 10.98 8.41
C ASP A 88 9.18 11.53 9.86
N GLU A 89 10.23 12.26 10.25
CA GLU A 89 10.32 12.92 11.58
C GLU A 89 9.12 13.87 11.84
N ASP A 90 8.47 14.33 10.77
CA ASP A 90 7.29 15.20 10.79
C ASP A 90 5.95 14.45 10.89
N GLY A 91 5.94 13.11 10.90
CA GLY A 91 4.78 12.29 11.28
C GLY A 91 3.68 12.17 10.22
N TYR A 92 4.00 12.27 8.93
CA TYR A 92 3.02 12.02 7.86
C TYR A 92 2.79 10.51 7.65
N GLU A 93 2.21 9.83 8.63
CA GLU A 93 1.83 8.40 8.58
C GLU A 93 0.62 8.11 7.65
N GLY A 94 0.30 9.02 6.72
CA GLY A 94 -0.93 8.95 5.93
C GLY A 94 -1.03 7.66 5.11
N CYS A 95 0.07 7.22 4.50
CA CYS A 95 0.12 5.96 3.76
C CYS A 95 0.04 4.75 4.69
N GLN A 96 0.78 4.76 5.80
CA GLN A 96 0.82 3.67 6.77
C GLN A 96 -0.56 3.45 7.41
N LEU A 97 -1.19 4.51 7.92
CA LEU A 97 -2.53 4.47 8.51
C LEU A 97 -3.58 4.02 7.48
N TYR A 98 -3.50 4.53 6.25
CA TYR A 98 -4.42 4.13 5.18
C TYR A 98 -4.28 2.64 4.85
N LEU A 99 -3.05 2.16 4.66
CA LEU A 99 -2.80 0.75 4.36
C LEU A 99 -3.26 -0.14 5.53
N GLN A 100 -2.88 0.16 6.78
CA GLN A 100 -3.35 -0.59 7.95
C GLN A 100 -4.89 -0.62 8.07
N SER A 101 -5.57 0.48 7.71
CA SER A 101 -7.03 0.50 7.66
C SER A 101 -7.59 -0.42 6.56
N ALA A 102 -6.90 -0.50 5.41
CA ALA A 102 -7.23 -1.41 4.33
C ALA A 102 -6.98 -2.89 4.70
N HIS A 103 -5.89 -3.20 5.44
CA HIS A 103 -5.65 -4.53 6.03
C HIS A 103 -6.82 -4.94 6.93
N THR A 104 -7.30 -4.03 7.76
CA THR A 104 -8.41 -4.27 8.70
C THR A 104 -9.73 -4.53 7.95
N ASN A 105 -10.01 -3.80 6.88
CA ASN A 105 -11.22 -3.98 6.07
C ASN A 105 -11.22 -5.29 5.26
N ALA A 106 -10.08 -5.72 4.73
CA ALA A 106 -9.99 -6.98 3.98
C ALA A 106 -10.18 -8.22 4.88
N GLY A 107 -9.80 -8.13 6.17
CA GLY A 107 -10.10 -9.15 7.18
C GLY A 107 -11.60 -9.31 7.48
N LEU A 108 -12.42 -8.25 7.28
CA LEU A 108 -13.87 -8.27 7.50
C LEU A 108 -14.66 -8.97 6.39
N VAL A 109 -14.12 -9.07 5.17
CA VAL A 109 -14.86 -9.60 4.01
C VAL A 109 -14.69 -11.12 3.86
N ASN A 110 -13.57 -11.67 4.32
CA ASN A 110 -13.26 -13.11 4.21
C ASN A 110 -13.77 -13.93 5.40
N GLU A 111 -14.18 -13.29 6.48
CA GLU A 111 -14.88 -13.97 7.57
C GLU A 111 -16.34 -13.54 7.57
N GLY A 112 -17.21 -14.36 6.97
CA GLY A 112 -18.65 -14.36 7.20
C GLY A 112 -19.03 -14.69 8.65
N LYS A 113 -18.38 -14.05 9.62
CA LYS A 113 -18.66 -14.07 11.05
C LYS A 113 -18.74 -12.63 11.51
N VAL A 114 -19.95 -12.09 11.39
CA VAL A 114 -20.43 -11.01 12.26
C VAL A 114 -20.28 -11.53 13.70
N SER A 115 -19.21 -11.16 14.39
CA SER A 115 -18.99 -11.56 15.80
C SER A 115 -18.30 -10.44 16.57
N GLU A 116 -19.13 -9.54 17.11
CA GLU A 116 -18.98 -8.91 18.43
C GLU A 116 -17.61 -8.34 18.86
N ARG A 117 -16.80 -7.77 17.96
CA ARG A 117 -15.60 -7.01 18.36
C ARG A 117 -15.66 -5.50 18.09
N LEU A 118 -16.88 -4.98 17.91
CA LEU A 118 -17.14 -3.53 17.85
C LEU A 118 -16.91 -2.79 19.19
N ALA A 119 -16.63 -3.49 20.29
CA ALA A 119 -16.45 -2.85 21.60
C ALA A 119 -14.99 -2.47 21.93
N THR A 120 -13.98 -3.14 21.36
CA THR A 120 -12.59 -2.98 21.85
C THR A 120 -11.77 -1.94 21.10
N VAL A 121 -12.09 -1.67 19.84
CA VAL A 121 -11.32 -0.71 19.02
C VAL A 121 -11.54 0.74 19.48
N ASN A 122 -12.72 1.05 20.01
CA ASN A 122 -13.02 2.39 20.53
C ASN A 122 -12.27 2.69 21.85
N GLU A 123 -11.93 1.67 22.65
CA GLU A 123 -11.13 1.84 23.87
C GLU A 123 -9.64 2.06 23.55
N PHE A 124 -9.13 1.42 22.49
CA PHE A 124 -7.72 1.57 22.07
C PHE A 124 -7.47 2.93 21.39
N LEU A 125 -8.42 3.41 20.58
CA LEU A 125 -8.37 4.76 20.00
C LEU A 125 -8.47 5.86 21.08
N PHE A 126 -9.18 5.60 22.19
CA PHE A 126 -9.24 6.54 23.32
C PHE A 126 -7.89 6.61 24.08
N GLN A 127 -7.20 5.49 24.27
CA GLN A 127 -5.88 5.46 24.94
C GLN A 127 -4.76 6.10 24.10
N VAL A 128 -4.74 5.85 22.79
CA VAL A 128 -3.72 6.44 21.89
C VAL A 128 -3.93 7.95 21.69
N THR A 129 -5.18 8.42 21.69
CA THR A 129 -5.48 9.87 21.59
C THR A 129 -5.15 10.63 22.88
N ILE A 130 -5.35 10.02 24.05
CA ILE A 130 -5.06 10.67 25.34
C ILE A 130 -3.54 10.81 25.56
N HIS A 131 -2.73 9.83 25.17
CA HIS A 131 -1.29 9.90 25.44
C HIS A 131 -0.55 10.95 24.60
N ARG A 132 -1.12 11.37 23.46
CA ARG A 132 -0.55 12.43 22.60
C ARG A 132 -0.97 13.85 22.99
N THR A 133 -1.81 14.02 24.03
CA THR A 133 -2.23 15.33 24.55
C THR A 133 -1.60 15.67 25.92
N PHE A 134 -0.81 14.76 26.51
CA PHE A 134 -0.13 14.98 27.78
C PHE A 134 1.27 14.36 27.77
N ILE A 135 2.21 15.05 27.14
CA ILE A 135 3.60 15.22 27.56
C ILE A 135 4.17 16.48 26.91
#